data_AF-A0A0Q0BU38-F1
#
_entry.id   AF-A0A0Q0BU38-F1
#
_cell.length_a   1.000
_cell.length_b   1.000
_cell.length_c   1.000
_cell.angle_alpha   90.00
_cell.angle_beta   90.00
_cell.angle_gamma   90.00
#
_symmetry.space_group_name_H-M   'P 1'
#
loop_
_entity.id
_entity.type
_entity.pdbx_description
1 polymer ?
#
loop_
_entity_poly.entity_id
_entity_poly.type
_entity_poly.pdbx_seq_one_letter_code
_entity_poly.pdbx_strand_id
1 'polypeptide(L)' 'MHLDIPAGTAVRFEPGELREVQLVQFGGTGDIHGFSGLTNGNLHDPACKRAALERARAQHFKGA' A
#
# COMPACT_ATOMS: atom_id res chain seq x y z
N MET A 1 3.21 -2.07 -3.09
CA MET A 1 3.66 -1.12 -4.13
C MET A 1 3.92 0.22 -3.47
N HIS A 2 4.74 1.08 -4.07
CA HIS A 2 4.94 2.47 -3.67
C HIS A 2 4.88 3.40 -4.89
N LEU A 3 4.80 4.71 -4.65
CA LEU A 3 4.82 5.72 -5.71
C LEU A 3 6.13 5.64 -6.50
N ASP A 4 6.02 5.56 -7.82
CA ASP A 4 7.17 5.61 -8.73
C ASP A 4 7.62 7.05 -8.96
N ILE A 5 8.27 7.62 -7.94
CA ILE A 5 8.78 8.99 -7.90
C ILE A 5 10.17 9.01 -7.22
N PRO A 6 10.97 10.08 -7.38
CA PRO A 6 12.28 10.17 -6.73
C PRO A 6 12.19 9.96 -5.21
N ALA A 7 13.16 9.21 -4.68
CA ALA A 7 13.23 8.92 -3.24
C ALA A 7 13.24 10.21 -2.40
N GLY A 8 12.45 10.23 -1.33
CA GLY A 8 12.31 11.39 -0.44
C GLY A 8 11.30 12.45 -0.89
N THR A 9 10.65 12.27 -2.04
CA THR A 9 9.58 13.17 -2.52
C THR A 9 8.18 12.62 -2.20
N ALA A 10 7.14 13.42 -2.47
CA ALA A 10 5.75 13.06 -2.20
C ALA A 10 4.78 13.59 -3.26
N VAL A 11 3.61 12.97 -3.37
CA VAL A 11 2.47 13.47 -4.15
C VAL A 11 1.41 13.99 -3.19
N ARG A 12 0.96 15.23 -3.40
CA ARG A 12 -0.13 15.85 -2.65
C ARG A 12 -1.43 15.71 -3.43
N PHE A 13 -2.49 15.34 -2.71
CA PHE A 13 -3.86 15.30 -3.21
C PHE A 13 -4.66 16.35 -2.44
N GLU A 14 -5.21 17.33 -3.15
CA GLU A 14 -6.13 18.32 -2.56
C GLU A 14 -7.52 17.72 -2.32
N PRO A 15 -8.33 18.28 -1.41
CA PRO A 15 -9.72 17.86 -1.24
C PRO A 15 -10.50 17.95 -2.56
N GLY A 16 -10.99 16.80 -3.04
CA GLY A 16 -11.75 16.69 -4.30
C GLY A 16 -10.90 16.53 -5.55
N GLU A 17 -9.56 16.54 -5.43
CA GLU A 17 -8.67 16.29 -6.56
C GLU A 17 -8.68 14.81 -6.95
N LEU A 18 -8.74 14.57 -8.26
CA LEU A 18 -8.45 13.26 -8.85
C LEU A 18 -7.14 13.36 -9.61
N ARG A 19 -6.23 12.41 -9.34
CA ARG A 19 -4.93 12.33 -9.98
C ARG A 19 -4.56 10.87 -10.21
N GLU A 20 -4.14 10.57 -11.43
CA GLU A 20 -3.53 9.27 -11.76
C GLU A 20 -2.07 9.25 -11.31
N VAL A 21 -1.66 8.16 -10.67
CA VAL A 21 -0.28 7.97 -10.18
C VAL A 21 0.25 6.62 -10.61
N GLN A 22 1.55 6.57 -10.88
CA GLN A 22 2.24 5.32 -11.19
C GLN A 22 2.74 4.66 -9.91
N LEU A 23 2.58 3.34 -9.84
CA LEU A 23 2.99 2.53 -8.71
C LEU A 23 3.96 1.46 -9.18
N VAL A 24 4.99 1.21 -8.38
CA VAL A 24 5.98 0.15 -8.61
C VAL A 24 6.04 -0.81 -7.41
N GLN A 25 6.46 -2.05 -7.64
CA GLN A 25 6.63 -3.03 -6.57
C GLN A 25 7.76 -2.60 -5.62
N PHE A 26 7.62 -2.93 -4.34
CA PHE A 26 8.76 -2.83 -3.43
C PHE A 26 9.83 -3.84 -3.86
N GLY A 27 11.09 -3.43 -3.83
CA GLY A 27 12.22 -4.36 -3.96
C GLY A 27 12.55 -5.07 -2.65
N GLY A 28 13.70 -5.75 -2.63
CA GLY A 28 14.19 -6.45 -1.43
C GLY A 28 13.48 -7.78 -1.18
N THR A 29 13.37 -8.19 0.09
CA THR A 29 12.78 -9.47 0.51
C THR A 29 11.25 -9.51 0.39
N GLY A 30 10.62 -8.34 0.28
CA GLY A 30 9.16 -8.21 0.27
C GLY A 30 8.51 -8.23 1.66
N ASP A 31 9.28 -8.13 2.75
CA ASP A 31 8.72 -8.05 4.11
C ASP A 31 8.29 -6.62 4.46
N ILE A 32 6.99 -6.44 4.75
CA ILE A 32 6.39 -5.14 5.04
C ILE A 32 5.81 -5.13 6.46
N HIS A 33 6.32 -4.24 7.31
CA HIS A 33 5.90 -4.07 8.70
C HIS A 33 5.56 -2.60 9.01
N GLY A 34 4.62 -2.36 9.93
CA GLY A 34 4.22 -1.01 10.35
C GLY A 34 3.08 -0.43 9.49
N PHE A 35 3.23 0.81 8.99
CA PHE A 35 2.19 1.56 8.28
C PHE A 35 0.85 1.55 9.05
N SER A 36 -0.26 1.21 8.40
CA SER A 36 -1.57 1.04 9.05
C SER A 36 -1.77 -0.36 9.67
N GLY A 37 -0.70 -1.17 9.80
CA GLY A 37 -0.76 -2.52 10.37
C GLY A 37 -1.48 -3.57 9.51
N LEU A 38 -1.69 -3.30 8.22
CA LEU A 38 -2.50 -4.16 7.34
C LEU A 38 -1.75 -5.43 6.90
N THR A 39 -0.51 -5.26 6.41
CA THR A 39 0.28 -6.35 5.81
C THR A 39 1.02 -7.17 6.87
N ASN A 40 1.94 -6.53 7.61
CA ASN A 40 2.76 -7.16 8.67
C ASN A 40 3.29 -8.56 8.29
N GLY A 41 3.89 -8.68 7.12
CA GLY A 41 4.33 -9.94 6.54
C GLY A 41 4.85 -9.80 5.12
N ASN A 42 5.08 -10.94 4.47
CA ASN A 42 5.71 -11.00 3.16
C ASN A 42 4.69 -10.80 2.01
N LEU A 43 5.01 -9.93 1.06
CA LEU A 43 4.17 -9.60 -0.10
C LEU A 43 3.95 -10.77 -1.07
N HIS A 44 4.86 -11.74 -1.09
CA HIS A 44 4.78 -12.90 -1.98
C HIS A 44 3.93 -14.03 -1.42
N ASP A 45 3.50 -13.94 -0.15
CA ASP A 45 2.56 -14.89 0.45
C ASP A 45 1.11 -14.51 0.11
N PRO A 46 0.36 -15.34 -0.65
CA PRO A 46 -1.03 -15.09 -0.96
C PRO A 46 -1.93 -15.03 0.29
N ALA A 47 -1.59 -15.74 1.37
CA ALA A 47 -2.35 -15.69 2.62
C ALA A 47 -2.19 -14.33 3.31
N CYS A 48 -0.97 -13.78 3.33
CA CYS A 48 -0.72 -12.42 3.79
C CYS A 48 -1.55 -11.38 3.00
N LYS A 49 -1.57 -11.48 1.67
CA LYS A 49 -2.37 -10.57 0.82
C LYS A 49 -3.87 -10.63 1.15
N ARG A 50 -4.44 -11.83 1.31
CA ARG A 50 -5.85 -12.00 1.67
C ARG A 50 -6.16 -11.39 3.03
N ALA A 51 -5.35 -11.69 4.05
CA ALA A 51 -5.52 -11.15 5.39
C ALA A 51 -5.40 -9.62 5.42
N ALA A 52 -4.50 -9.03 4.62
CA ALA A 52 -4.36 -7.58 4.50
C ALA A 52 -5.63 -6.92 3.92
N LEU A 53 -6.24 -7.52 2.88
CA LEU A 53 -7.50 -7.03 2.30
C LEU A 53 -8.68 -7.16 3.27
N GLU A 54 -8.77 -8.27 4.00
CA GLU A 54 -9.80 -8.45 5.05
C GLU A 54 -9.70 -7.38 6.14
N ARG A 55 -8.48 -7.11 6.63
CA ARG A 55 -8.24 -6.03 7.61
C ARG A 55 -8.57 -4.66 7.05
N ALA A 56 -8.22 -4.39 5.79
CA ALA A 56 -8.48 -3.10 5.14
C ALA A 56 -9.99 -2.83 5.05
N ARG A 57 -10.80 -3.85 4.70
CA ARG A 57 -12.28 -3.77 4.71
C ARG A 57 -12.82 -3.53 6.11
N ALA A 58 -12.34 -4.30 7.09
CA ALA A 58 -12.76 -4.16 8.49
C ALA A 58 -12.44 -2.77 9.08
N GLN A 59 -11.40 -2.10 8.59
CA GLN A 59 -10.99 -0.76 9.01
C GLN A 59 -11.53 0.35 8.07
N HIS A 60 -12.43 0.03 7.14
CA HIS A 60 -13.09 0.98 6.24
C HIS A 60 -12.16 1.75 5.28
N PHE A 61 -11.04 1.14 4.87
CA PHE A 61 -10.22 1.68 3.77
C PHE A 61 -11.04 1.63 2.47
N LYS A 62 -11.23 2.79 1.85
CA LYS A 62 -11.99 2.88 0.58
C LYS A 62 -11.25 2.11 -0.52
N GLY A 63 -11.99 1.28 -1.26
CA GLY A 63 -11.48 0.48 -2.39
C GLY A 63 -10.94 -0.91 -2.03
N ALA A 64 -11.05 -1.35 -0.78
CA ALA A 64 -10.62 -2.68 -0.31
C ALA A 64 -11.62 -3.81 -0.63
#